data_AF-A0AAU5QUY0-F1
#
_entry.id   AF-A0AAU5QUY0-F1
#
_cell.length_a   1.000
_cell.length_b   1.000
_cell.length_c   1.000
_cell.angle_alpha   90.00
_cell.angle_beta   90.00
_cell.angle_gamma   90.00
#
_symmetry.space_group_name_H-M   'P 1'
#
loop_
_entity.id
_entity.type
_entity.pdbx_description
1 polymer ?
#
loop_
_entity_poly.entity_id
_entity_poly.type
_entity_poly.pdbx_seq_one_letter_code
_entity_poly.pdbx_strand_id
1 'polypeptide(L)'
;MSTDTPRAPERALHHVASLSTGSPLDPALAVTLNFHPDRAGPDGRTVLDLLADDGVYVSQFVTGTSNGGLTAHPGGDRWRWESRIFGGAYDDAHAHERPVYGALNFRRSTVGAAPRFGSAHLRLTSEALDRTTFCYPDSFLEPADFGVAARMRLIELAEADRKDALDDYIEAQVHGPVRLDRHVEALVLDPSYRGTPVDSAARRLPCPVEWHDGFRISVEELRRRPGYRGQEYVDLGAALAVDGRLDPRLIGDAARSGRHDGQDLKKVWHCLARFGRTATGGRE
;
A
#
# COMPACT_ATOMS: atom_id res chain seq x y z
N MET A 1 22.73 27.25 24.79
CA MET A 1 21.90 26.03 24.93
C MET A 1 21.06 25.94 23.66
N SER A 2 21.52 25.16 22.68
CA SER A 2 20.70 24.88 21.49
C SER A 2 19.60 23.94 21.95
N THR A 3 18.39 24.45 22.12
CA THR A 3 17.20 23.60 22.23
C THR A 3 17.06 22.93 20.87
N ASP A 4 17.52 21.68 20.76
CA ASP A 4 17.41 20.90 19.54
C ASP A 4 15.92 20.70 19.26
N THR A 5 15.39 21.47 18.31
CA THR A 5 13.98 21.35 17.92
C THR A 5 13.78 19.94 17.38
N PRO A 6 12.81 19.16 17.92
CA PRO A 6 12.60 17.79 17.47
C PRO A 6 12.34 17.75 15.96
N ARG A 7 12.88 16.73 15.29
CA ARG A 7 12.73 16.58 13.83
C ARG A 7 11.25 16.43 13.46
N ALA A 8 10.89 16.73 12.21
CA ALA A 8 9.50 16.61 11.74
C ALA A 8 8.86 15.24 12.05
N PRO A 9 9.55 14.09 11.86
CA PRO A 9 9.09 12.77 12.32
C PRO A 9 8.71 12.69 13.80
N GLU A 10 9.56 13.20 14.69
CA GLU A 10 9.35 13.12 16.13
C GLU A 10 8.17 14.00 16.56
N ARG A 11 8.05 15.19 15.97
CA ARG A 11 6.91 16.08 16.18
C ARG A 11 5.59 15.45 15.74
N ALA A 12 5.58 14.82 14.56
CA ALA A 12 4.40 14.14 14.04
C ALA A 12 3.97 12.98 14.94
N LEU A 13 4.91 12.11 15.33
CA LEU A 13 4.67 10.99 16.24
C LEU A 13 4.12 11.47 17.58
N HIS A 14 4.73 12.47 18.19
CA HIS A 14 4.27 13.02 19.47
C HIS A 14 2.87 13.64 19.35
N HIS A 15 2.60 14.38 18.27
CA HIS A 15 1.29 14.97 18.03
C HIS A 15 0.20 13.88 17.93
N VAL A 16 0.40 12.87 17.09
CA VAL A 16 -0.58 11.79 16.92
C VAL A 16 -0.72 10.96 18.19
N ALA A 17 0.38 10.69 18.92
CA ALA A 17 0.33 9.99 20.19
C ALA A 17 -0.54 10.71 21.24
N SER A 18 -0.57 12.06 21.21
CA SER A 18 -1.41 12.87 22.10
C SER A 18 -2.91 12.73 21.80
N LEU A 19 -3.27 12.39 20.56
CA LEU A 19 -4.64 12.14 20.09
C LEU A 19 -5.07 10.67 20.27
N SER A 20 -4.09 9.77 20.46
CA SER A 20 -4.30 8.32 20.42
C SER A 20 -4.72 7.75 21.79
N THR A 21 -5.55 6.71 21.76
CA THR A 21 -6.04 5.98 22.94
C THR A 21 -6.04 4.47 22.69
N GLY A 22 -6.38 3.67 23.70
CA GLY A 22 -6.46 2.21 23.61
C GLY A 22 -5.20 1.51 24.11
N SER A 23 -5.25 0.17 24.12
CA SER A 23 -4.15 -0.69 24.52
C SER A 23 -2.99 -0.67 23.52
N PRO A 24 -1.77 -1.06 23.93
CA PRO A 24 -0.66 -1.22 23.00
C PRO A 24 -0.95 -2.24 21.89
N LEU A 25 -0.38 -1.98 20.71
CA LEU A 25 -0.41 -2.85 19.54
C LEU A 25 0.34 -4.16 19.82
N ASP A 26 -0.20 -5.29 19.33
CA ASP A 26 0.54 -6.56 19.29
C ASP A 26 1.79 -6.42 18.40
N PRO A 27 3.01 -6.55 18.94
CA PRO A 27 4.24 -6.39 18.16
C PRO A 27 4.45 -7.47 17.10
N ALA A 28 3.64 -8.55 17.11
CA ALA A 28 3.64 -9.56 16.05
C ALA A 28 2.86 -9.12 14.79
N LEU A 29 2.13 -7.99 14.84
CA LEU A 29 1.48 -7.41 13.67
C LEU A 29 2.49 -6.59 12.87
N ALA A 30 2.41 -6.69 11.54
CA ALA A 30 3.31 -6.01 10.63
C ALA A 30 2.60 -4.90 9.86
N VAL A 31 3.34 -3.82 9.59
CA VAL A 31 2.96 -2.84 8.56
C VAL A 31 3.38 -3.39 7.20
N THR A 32 2.51 -3.24 6.21
CA THR A 32 2.79 -3.61 4.82
C THR A 32 2.64 -2.43 3.89
N LEU A 33 3.56 -2.31 2.93
CA LEU A 33 3.52 -1.29 1.87
C LEU A 33 3.09 -1.99 0.58
N ASN A 34 1.81 -1.92 0.21
CA ASN A 34 1.27 -2.53 -1.00
C ASN A 34 1.56 -1.68 -2.25
N PHE A 35 2.04 -2.32 -3.32
CA PHE A 35 2.33 -1.67 -4.60
C PHE A 35 2.23 -2.66 -5.77
N HIS A 36 2.19 -2.14 -6.99
CA HIS A 36 2.31 -2.95 -8.19
C HIS A 36 3.77 -3.00 -8.63
N PRO A 37 4.43 -4.18 -8.59
CA PRO A 37 5.87 -4.27 -8.76
C PRO A 37 6.35 -4.01 -10.19
N ASP A 38 5.41 -4.02 -11.14
CA ASP A 38 5.66 -4.06 -12.57
C ASP A 38 5.18 -2.81 -13.30
N ARG A 39 4.79 -1.77 -12.55
CA ARG A 39 4.54 -0.43 -13.07
C ARG A 39 5.87 0.24 -13.37
N ALA A 40 5.96 0.84 -14.55
CA ALA A 40 7.14 1.56 -15.00
C ALA A 40 6.95 3.07 -14.90
N GLY A 41 8.04 3.77 -14.60
CA GLY A 41 8.11 5.22 -14.75
C GLY A 41 8.25 5.64 -16.22
N PRO A 42 8.29 6.96 -16.49
CA PRO A 42 8.48 7.49 -17.85
C PRO A 42 9.79 7.05 -18.54
N ASP A 43 10.80 6.68 -17.75
CA ASP A 43 12.10 6.17 -18.21
C ASP A 43 12.09 4.65 -18.47
N GLY A 44 10.93 4.00 -18.33
CA GLY A 44 10.75 2.56 -18.55
C GLY A 44 11.23 1.66 -17.41
N ARG A 45 11.86 2.22 -16.36
CA ARG A 45 12.30 1.44 -15.19
C ARG A 45 11.11 1.09 -14.31
N THR A 46 11.06 -0.15 -13.82
CA THR A 46 9.99 -0.58 -12.90
C THR A 46 10.23 -0.09 -11.48
N VAL A 47 9.20 -0.15 -10.64
CA VAL A 47 9.33 0.12 -9.20
C VAL A 47 10.42 -0.75 -8.57
N LEU A 48 10.53 -2.02 -8.94
CA LEU A 48 11.57 -2.90 -8.41
C LEU A 48 12.98 -2.53 -8.89
N ASP A 49 13.12 -2.01 -10.12
CA ASP A 49 14.42 -1.56 -10.60
C ASP A 49 14.90 -0.34 -9.81
N LEU A 50 14.01 0.63 -9.57
CA LEU A 50 14.31 1.80 -8.75
C LEU A 50 14.65 1.41 -7.32
N LEU A 51 13.90 0.47 -6.73
CA LEU A 51 14.19 -0.02 -5.37
C LEU A 51 15.52 -0.77 -5.28
N ALA A 52 15.90 -1.52 -6.30
CA ALA A 52 17.19 -2.21 -6.34
C ALA A 52 18.37 -1.23 -6.46
N ASP A 53 18.20 -0.13 -7.21
CA ASP A 53 19.23 0.87 -7.41
C ASP A 53 19.38 1.81 -6.18
N ASP A 54 18.25 2.27 -5.63
CA ASP A 54 18.24 3.28 -4.56
C ASP A 54 18.31 2.68 -3.15
N GLY A 55 17.84 1.44 -2.96
CA GLY A 55 17.81 0.76 -1.66
C GLY A 55 16.84 1.37 -0.62
N VAL A 56 16.03 2.36 -1.02
CA VAL A 56 15.11 3.08 -0.14
C VAL A 56 13.74 3.23 -0.79
N TYR A 57 12.68 2.89 -0.04
CA TYR A 57 11.30 3.21 -0.39
C TYR A 57 10.94 4.59 0.18
N VAL A 58 10.51 5.50 -0.69
CA VAL A 58 10.26 6.92 -0.38
C VAL A 58 8.84 7.34 -0.75
N SER A 59 8.41 8.49 -0.24
CA SER A 59 7.05 8.98 -0.42
C SER A 59 6.82 9.53 -1.83
N GLN A 60 5.54 9.72 -2.17
CA GLN A 60 5.11 10.35 -3.42
C GLN A 60 5.70 11.76 -3.63
N PHE A 61 6.05 12.49 -2.56
CA PHE A 61 6.71 13.79 -2.67
C PHE A 61 8.10 13.70 -3.29
N VAL A 62 8.72 12.51 -3.24
CA VAL A 62 10.02 12.24 -3.86
C VAL A 62 9.84 11.60 -5.23
N THR A 63 8.96 10.61 -5.36
CA THR A 63 8.83 9.84 -6.62
C THR A 63 7.96 10.50 -7.67
N GLY A 64 7.01 11.36 -7.27
CA GLY A 64 5.95 11.85 -8.15
C GLY A 64 4.97 10.76 -8.62
N THR A 65 5.03 9.54 -8.06
CA THR A 65 4.20 8.39 -8.46
C THR A 65 3.28 7.94 -7.33
N SER A 66 2.09 7.43 -7.67
CA SER A 66 1.13 6.90 -6.69
C SER A 66 0.09 5.98 -7.34
N ASN A 67 -0.45 5.04 -6.55
CA ASN A 67 -1.63 4.26 -6.91
C ASN A 67 -2.94 4.98 -6.48
N GLY A 68 -2.83 6.11 -5.78
CA GLY A 68 -3.90 7.05 -5.41
C GLY A 68 -3.94 8.28 -6.33
N GLY A 69 -4.26 9.45 -5.77
CA GLY A 69 -4.20 10.73 -6.49
C GLY A 69 -2.80 11.37 -6.44
N LEU A 70 -2.45 12.19 -7.45
CA LEU A 70 -1.19 12.95 -7.53
C LEU A 70 -1.27 14.33 -6.88
N THR A 71 -1.53 14.38 -5.57
CA THR A 71 -1.80 15.63 -4.84
C THR A 71 -0.71 16.00 -3.80
N ALA A 72 0.47 15.37 -3.92
CA ALA A 72 1.62 15.55 -3.05
C ALA A 72 2.49 16.77 -3.42
N HIS A 73 1.92 17.96 -3.32
CA HIS A 73 2.61 19.23 -3.54
C HIS A 73 2.06 20.29 -2.58
N PRO A 74 2.78 21.40 -2.31
CA PRO A 74 2.26 22.48 -1.49
C PRO A 74 0.85 22.92 -1.94
N GLY A 75 -0.09 22.96 -0.99
CA GLY A 75 -1.50 23.29 -1.23
C GLY A 75 -2.38 22.18 -1.86
N GLY A 76 -1.81 21.03 -2.25
CA GLY A 76 -2.57 19.86 -2.72
C GLY A 76 -3.23 19.08 -1.57
N ASP A 77 -4.17 18.19 -1.91
CA ASP A 77 -4.97 17.45 -0.91
C ASP A 77 -4.10 16.64 0.06
N ARG A 78 -3.06 15.96 -0.45
CA ARG A 78 -2.14 15.21 0.40
C ARG A 78 -1.37 16.11 1.36
N TRP A 79 -0.90 17.25 0.88
CA TRP A 79 -0.24 18.22 1.75
C TRP A 79 -1.19 18.71 2.85
N ARG A 80 -2.46 19.00 2.51
CA ARG A 80 -3.47 19.50 3.46
C ARG A 80 -3.82 18.48 4.53
N TRP A 81 -4.06 17.22 4.17
CA TRP A 81 -4.36 16.21 5.19
C TRP A 81 -3.13 15.89 6.03
N GLU A 82 -1.89 15.91 5.47
CA GLU A 82 -0.68 15.65 6.25
C GLU A 82 -0.44 16.80 7.24
N SER A 83 -0.67 18.05 6.85
CA SER A 83 -0.63 19.21 7.75
C SER A 83 -1.66 19.05 8.89
N ARG A 84 -2.90 18.69 8.57
CA ARG A 84 -3.97 18.47 9.56
C ARG A 84 -3.67 17.32 10.52
N ILE A 85 -3.28 16.16 10.00
CA ILE A 85 -3.07 14.92 10.77
C ILE A 85 -1.83 15.02 11.66
N PHE A 86 -0.79 15.71 11.20
CA PHE A 86 0.50 15.79 11.90
C PHE A 86 0.73 17.13 12.61
N GLY A 87 -0.29 17.98 12.75
CA GLY A 87 -0.18 19.27 13.43
C GLY A 87 0.86 20.19 12.80
N GLY A 88 0.91 20.24 11.46
CA GLY A 88 1.87 21.02 10.69
C GLY A 88 3.32 20.53 10.83
N ALA A 89 3.54 19.26 11.20
CA ALA A 89 4.89 18.74 11.38
C ALA A 89 5.76 18.86 10.13
N TYR A 90 5.15 18.67 8.96
CA TYR A 90 5.85 18.54 7.68
C TYR A 90 5.73 19.76 6.77
N ASP A 91 5.05 20.84 7.19
CA ASP A 91 4.67 21.94 6.30
C ASP A 91 5.89 22.58 5.63
N ASP A 92 6.99 22.71 6.38
CA ASP A 92 8.29 23.20 5.93
C ASP A 92 9.37 22.10 5.80
N ALA A 93 9.01 20.83 6.00
CA ALA A 93 9.98 19.73 6.00
C ALA A 93 10.35 19.30 4.57
N HIS A 94 11.53 18.69 4.43
CA HIS A 94 11.95 18.17 3.13
C HIS A 94 11.10 16.97 2.69
N ALA A 95 10.94 16.79 1.37
CA ALA A 95 10.16 15.70 0.78
C ALA A 95 10.59 14.29 1.27
N HIS A 96 11.89 14.10 1.54
CA HIS A 96 12.45 12.84 2.02
C HIS A 96 12.14 12.53 3.50
N GLU A 97 11.71 13.54 4.27
CA GLU A 97 11.33 13.38 5.67
C GLU A 97 9.85 12.96 5.80
N ARG A 98 9.05 13.23 4.77
CA ARG A 98 7.61 12.94 4.76
C ARG A 98 7.31 11.44 4.82
N PRO A 99 6.23 11.04 5.50
CA PRO A 99 5.95 9.63 5.72
C PRO A 99 5.65 8.88 4.43
N VAL A 100 6.00 7.60 4.43
CA VAL A 100 5.50 6.64 3.44
C VAL A 100 4.22 6.01 3.96
N TYR A 101 3.31 5.71 3.04
CA TYR A 101 1.97 5.21 3.37
C TYR A 101 1.89 3.71 3.13
N GLY A 102 1.30 3.01 4.08
CA GLY A 102 1.00 1.59 4.04
C GLY A 102 -0.25 1.29 4.86
N ALA A 103 -0.36 0.06 5.35
CA ALA A 103 -1.43 -0.32 6.25
C ALA A 103 -0.98 -1.39 7.26
N LEU A 104 -1.61 -1.39 8.44
CA LEU A 104 -1.41 -2.41 9.46
C LEU A 104 -2.09 -3.71 9.05
N ASN A 105 -1.35 -4.82 9.00
CA ASN A 105 -1.88 -6.12 8.61
C ASN A 105 -2.59 -6.84 9.77
N PHE A 106 -3.54 -6.17 10.42
CA PHE A 106 -4.29 -6.70 11.56
C PHE A 106 -5.15 -7.92 11.20
N ARG A 107 -5.58 -8.02 9.93
CA ARG A 107 -6.27 -9.19 9.37
C ARG A 107 -5.34 -10.36 9.02
N ARG A 108 -4.02 -10.20 9.18
CA ARG A 108 -2.99 -11.20 8.83
C ARG A 108 -3.14 -11.76 7.41
N SER A 109 -3.46 -10.87 6.49
CA SER A 109 -3.69 -11.18 5.07
C SER A 109 -2.36 -11.50 4.37
N THR A 110 -2.31 -12.62 3.64
CA THR A 110 -1.13 -13.06 2.88
C THR A 110 -0.79 -12.11 1.73
N VAL A 111 -1.76 -11.33 1.24
CA VAL A 111 -1.58 -10.34 0.16
C VAL A 111 -1.28 -8.93 0.69
N GLY A 112 -0.96 -8.80 1.98
CA GLY A 112 -0.77 -7.52 2.66
C GLY A 112 -2.09 -6.91 3.13
N ALA A 113 -1.96 -5.81 3.88
CA ALA A 113 -3.04 -5.15 4.58
C ALA A 113 -3.97 -4.33 3.66
N ALA A 114 -3.44 -3.77 2.58
CA ALA A 114 -4.20 -2.91 1.68
C ALA A 114 -4.00 -3.32 0.21
N PRO A 115 -4.50 -4.51 -0.22
CA PRO A 115 -4.35 -5.01 -1.58
C PRO A 115 -5.00 -4.09 -2.63
N ARG A 116 -5.87 -3.15 -2.21
CA ARG A 116 -6.33 -2.05 -3.05
C ARG A 116 -5.23 -1.36 -3.83
N PHE A 117 -4.05 -1.22 -3.23
CA PHE A 117 -2.94 -0.45 -3.80
C PHE A 117 -1.90 -1.30 -4.54
N GLY A 118 -2.05 -2.63 -4.59
CA GLY A 118 -1.10 -3.42 -5.34
C GLY A 118 -1.14 -4.92 -5.08
N SER A 119 -0.59 -5.64 -6.05
CA SER A 119 -0.44 -7.10 -6.08
C SER A 119 0.81 -7.61 -5.37
N ALA A 120 1.66 -6.73 -4.86
CA ALA A 120 2.83 -7.07 -4.06
C ALA A 120 2.86 -6.21 -2.81
N HIS A 121 3.66 -6.60 -1.82
CA HIS A 121 3.95 -5.73 -0.68
C HIS A 121 5.34 -5.95 -0.11
N LEU A 122 5.90 -4.89 0.47
CA LEU A 122 6.98 -5.01 1.44
C LEU A 122 6.37 -5.28 2.82
N ARG A 123 6.83 -6.33 3.49
CA ARG A 123 6.53 -6.56 4.91
C ARG A 123 7.63 -5.91 5.74
N LEU A 124 7.26 -4.94 6.57
CA LEU A 124 8.22 -4.20 7.37
C LEU A 124 8.56 -4.95 8.67
N THR A 125 9.77 -4.71 9.17
CA THR A 125 10.22 -5.18 10.48
C THR A 125 9.42 -4.55 11.61
N SER A 126 9.37 -5.20 12.78
CA SER A 126 8.73 -4.63 13.97
C SER A 126 9.29 -3.26 14.40
N GLU A 127 10.57 -2.95 14.12
CA GLU A 127 11.18 -1.62 14.34
C GLU A 127 10.41 -0.49 13.63
N ALA A 128 9.70 -0.79 12.53
CA ALA A 128 8.90 0.22 11.84
C ALA A 128 7.74 0.72 12.70
N LEU A 129 7.20 -0.09 13.62
CA LEU A 129 6.06 0.26 14.46
C LEU A 129 6.37 1.47 15.37
N ASP A 130 7.61 1.57 15.87
CA ASP A 130 8.04 2.65 16.77
C ASP A 130 7.98 4.04 16.12
N ARG A 131 8.05 4.08 14.79
CA ARG A 131 8.01 5.31 13.98
C ARG A 131 6.79 5.38 13.07
N THR A 132 5.74 4.64 13.37
CA THR A 132 4.51 4.62 12.58
C THR A 132 3.33 5.21 13.36
N THR A 133 2.62 6.13 12.72
CA THR A 133 1.27 6.53 13.13
C THR A 133 0.22 5.82 12.30
N PHE A 134 -1.00 5.79 12.80
CA PHE A 134 -2.10 5.12 12.16
C PHE A 134 -3.35 5.99 12.20
N CYS A 135 -4.24 5.82 11.23
CA CYS A 135 -5.58 6.40 11.27
C CYS A 135 -6.63 5.43 10.74
N TYR A 136 -7.86 5.60 11.22
CA TYR A 136 -9.03 4.90 10.69
C TYR A 136 -10.24 5.86 10.69
N PRO A 137 -10.95 6.06 9.56
CA PRO A 137 -10.65 5.55 8.22
C PRO A 137 -9.36 6.15 7.61
N ASP A 138 -9.11 5.94 6.30
CA ASP A 138 -7.90 6.47 5.66
C ASP A 138 -7.84 8.01 5.61
N SER A 139 -6.64 8.58 5.40
CA SER A 139 -6.40 10.03 5.46
C SER A 139 -7.30 10.88 4.56
N PHE A 140 -7.77 10.31 3.45
CA PHE A 140 -8.65 11.00 2.50
C PHE A 140 -10.06 11.22 3.08
N LEU A 141 -10.53 10.31 3.94
CA LEU A 141 -11.85 10.34 4.56
C LEU A 141 -11.92 11.21 5.83
N GLU A 142 -10.93 12.09 6.03
CA GLU A 142 -10.86 13.04 7.16
C GLU A 142 -11.04 12.35 8.52
N PRO A 143 -10.18 11.37 8.87
CA PRO A 143 -10.35 10.59 10.07
C PRO A 143 -10.18 11.44 11.33
N ALA A 144 -10.93 11.06 12.37
CA ALA A 144 -10.81 11.61 13.72
C ALA A 144 -10.12 10.64 14.69
N ASP A 145 -10.03 9.36 14.34
CA ASP A 145 -9.42 8.33 15.17
C ASP A 145 -7.99 8.03 14.71
N PHE A 146 -7.07 8.09 15.67
CA PHE A 146 -5.64 7.88 15.44
C PHE A 146 -5.05 6.85 16.39
N GLY A 147 -3.91 6.28 15.98
CA GLY A 147 -3.16 5.30 16.74
C GLY A 147 -1.66 5.47 16.61
N VAL A 148 -0.96 4.96 17.62
CA VAL A 148 0.48 4.70 17.64
C VAL A 148 0.70 3.32 18.28
N ALA A 149 1.89 2.74 18.16
CA ALA A 149 2.17 1.41 18.72
C ALA A 149 1.80 1.29 20.22
N ALA A 150 2.02 2.35 21.01
CA ALA A 150 1.67 2.36 22.44
C ALA A 150 0.17 2.52 22.74
N ARG A 151 -0.64 2.98 21.77
CA ARG A 151 -2.06 3.33 21.94
C ARG A 151 -2.84 3.06 20.64
N MET A 152 -3.48 1.90 20.56
CA MET A 152 -4.04 1.35 19.33
C MET A 152 -5.52 0.94 19.46
N ARG A 153 -6.42 1.91 19.64
CA ARG A 153 -7.87 1.66 19.61
C ARG A 153 -8.41 1.29 18.22
N LEU A 154 -7.66 1.59 17.15
CA LEU A 154 -8.16 1.50 15.78
C LEU A 154 -8.54 0.08 15.33
N ILE A 155 -7.93 -0.95 15.93
CA ILE A 155 -8.26 -2.35 15.63
C ILE A 155 -9.72 -2.65 16.00
N GLU A 156 -10.16 -2.21 17.19
CA GLU A 156 -11.54 -2.40 17.65
C GLU A 156 -12.54 -1.69 16.72
N LEU A 157 -12.19 -0.48 16.26
CA LEU A 157 -13.03 0.29 15.34
C LEU A 157 -13.15 -0.39 13.98
N ALA A 158 -12.03 -0.85 13.41
CA ALA A 158 -12.02 -1.55 12.13
C ALA A 158 -12.71 -2.91 12.20
N GLU A 159 -12.63 -3.62 13.33
CA GLU A 159 -13.35 -4.88 13.54
C GLU A 159 -14.87 -4.71 13.67
N ALA A 160 -15.32 -3.59 14.22
CA ALA A 160 -16.75 -3.28 14.36
C ALA A 160 -17.39 -2.73 13.07
N ASP A 161 -16.59 -2.22 12.14
CA ASP A 161 -17.06 -1.65 10.88
C ASP A 161 -17.41 -2.74 9.85
N ARG A 162 -18.28 -2.40 8.89
CA ARG A 162 -18.75 -3.29 7.82
C ARG A 162 -18.40 -2.71 6.45
N LYS A 163 -17.14 -2.34 6.27
CA LYS A 163 -16.61 -1.88 4.97
C LYS A 163 -16.50 -3.01 3.96
N ASP A 164 -16.43 -2.62 2.69
CA ASP A 164 -15.99 -3.55 1.65
C ASP A 164 -14.58 -4.06 1.97
N ALA A 165 -14.31 -5.34 1.72
CA ALA A 165 -13.04 -5.97 2.06
C ALA A 165 -11.82 -5.32 1.38
N LEU A 166 -12.02 -4.56 0.29
CA LEU A 166 -10.94 -3.80 -0.35
C LEU A 166 -10.61 -2.49 0.39
N ASP A 167 -11.53 -1.99 1.21
CA ASP A 167 -11.44 -0.74 1.97
C ASP A 167 -11.34 -0.99 3.50
N ASP A 168 -11.25 -2.26 3.93
CA ASP A 168 -11.06 -2.71 5.32
C ASP A 168 -9.56 -2.74 5.68
N TYR A 169 -8.99 -1.55 5.86
CA TYR A 169 -7.62 -1.38 6.32
C TYR A 169 -7.47 -0.22 7.29
N ILE A 170 -6.52 -0.35 8.21
CA ILE A 170 -6.02 0.74 9.05
C ILE A 170 -4.81 1.31 8.33
N GLU A 171 -4.90 2.57 7.92
CA GLU A 171 -3.81 3.24 7.21
C GLU A 171 -2.64 3.49 8.17
N ALA A 172 -1.44 3.24 7.69
CA ALA A 172 -0.19 3.43 8.42
C ALA A 172 0.66 4.50 7.73
N GLN A 173 1.16 5.47 8.49
CA GLN A 173 2.10 6.47 8.02
C GLN A 173 3.45 6.26 8.72
N VAL A 174 4.40 5.68 7.98
CA VAL A 174 5.73 5.33 8.49
C VAL A 174 6.65 6.54 8.31
N HIS A 175 7.07 7.14 9.41
CA HIS A 175 7.84 8.38 9.40
C HIS A 175 9.33 8.16 9.12
N GLY A 176 9.88 8.93 8.19
CA GLY A 176 11.24 8.77 7.68
C GLY A 176 11.42 7.65 6.65
N PRO A 177 12.60 7.55 6.01
CA PRO A 177 12.84 6.63 4.90
C PRO A 177 12.72 5.15 5.31
N VAL A 178 12.21 4.32 4.39
CA VAL A 178 12.18 2.87 4.55
C VAL A 178 13.34 2.27 3.77
N ARG A 179 14.46 2.00 4.45
CA ARG A 179 15.61 1.29 3.88
C ARG A 179 15.32 -0.20 3.76
N LEU A 180 15.58 -0.77 2.59
CA LEU A 180 15.28 -2.17 2.30
C LEU A 180 16.17 -3.15 3.07
N ASP A 181 17.43 -2.77 3.30
CA ASP A 181 18.44 -3.59 4.01
C ASP A 181 18.20 -3.68 5.53
N ARG A 182 17.36 -2.81 6.08
CA ARG A 182 17.14 -2.68 7.52
C ARG A 182 15.70 -2.86 7.94
N HIS A 183 14.77 -2.23 7.22
CA HIS A 183 13.38 -2.08 7.66
C HIS A 183 12.42 -3.06 6.96
N VAL A 184 12.91 -3.92 6.08
CA VAL A 184 12.08 -4.86 5.30
C VAL A 184 12.47 -6.29 5.64
N GLU A 185 11.49 -7.06 6.11
CA GLU A 185 11.65 -8.50 6.36
C GLU A 185 11.58 -9.32 5.08
N ALA A 186 10.66 -8.96 4.18
CA ALA A 186 10.48 -9.63 2.90
C ALA A 186 9.77 -8.74 1.88
N LEU A 187 10.12 -8.93 0.61
CA LEU A 187 9.27 -8.59 -0.52
C LEU A 187 8.36 -9.79 -0.82
N VAL A 188 7.05 -9.60 -0.76
CA VAL A 188 6.06 -10.65 -1.04
C VAL A 188 5.38 -10.37 -2.39
N LEU A 189 5.44 -11.34 -3.30
CA LEU A 189 4.95 -11.21 -4.68
C LEU A 189 3.79 -12.15 -5.01
N ASP A 190 3.01 -11.77 -6.00
CA ASP A 190 2.02 -12.64 -6.63
C ASP A 190 2.66 -13.73 -7.50
N PRO A 191 2.23 -15.01 -7.42
CA PRO A 191 2.80 -16.11 -8.21
C PRO A 191 2.80 -15.90 -9.73
N SER A 192 1.94 -15.05 -10.29
CA SER A 192 1.93 -14.70 -11.72
C SER A 192 3.24 -14.06 -12.20
N TYR A 193 4.06 -13.52 -11.29
CA TYR A 193 5.35 -12.93 -11.63
C TYR A 193 6.52 -13.93 -11.66
N ARG A 194 6.33 -15.20 -11.29
CA ARG A 194 7.42 -16.20 -11.31
C ARG A 194 8.02 -16.36 -12.71
N GLY A 195 9.34 -16.35 -12.80
CA GLY A 195 10.07 -16.48 -14.07
C GLY A 195 9.93 -15.28 -15.01
N THR A 196 9.36 -14.16 -14.55
CA THR A 196 9.27 -12.92 -15.32
C THR A 196 10.44 -11.97 -15.00
N PRO A 197 10.62 -10.87 -15.75
CA PRO A 197 11.57 -9.83 -15.37
C PRO A 197 11.35 -9.25 -13.97
N VAL A 198 10.10 -9.26 -13.45
CA VAL A 198 9.78 -8.83 -12.08
C VAL A 198 10.43 -9.74 -11.04
N ASP A 199 10.38 -11.07 -11.22
CA ASP A 199 11.06 -12.04 -10.35
C ASP A 199 12.58 -11.84 -10.40
N SER A 200 13.12 -11.58 -11.58
CA SER A 200 14.56 -11.29 -11.75
C SER A 200 14.98 -10.00 -11.04
N ALA A 201 14.20 -8.92 -11.16
CA ALA A 201 14.43 -7.67 -10.45
C ALA A 201 14.29 -7.83 -8.94
N ALA A 202 13.27 -8.58 -8.48
CA ALA A 202 13.02 -8.86 -7.07
C ALA A 202 14.24 -9.49 -6.36
N ARG A 203 14.95 -10.39 -7.05
CA ARG A 203 16.14 -11.06 -6.52
C ARG A 203 17.36 -10.16 -6.35
N ARG A 204 17.34 -8.94 -6.90
CA ARG A 204 18.40 -7.95 -6.70
C ARG A 204 18.25 -7.17 -5.39
N LEU A 205 17.08 -7.21 -4.75
CA LEU A 205 16.83 -6.48 -3.52
C LEU A 205 17.56 -7.13 -2.33
N PRO A 206 17.97 -6.34 -1.32
CA PRO A 206 18.70 -6.84 -0.15
C PRO A 206 17.77 -7.49 0.90
N CYS A 207 16.67 -8.12 0.48
CA CYS A 207 15.72 -8.79 1.36
C CYS A 207 15.17 -10.09 0.73
N PRO A 208 14.70 -11.04 1.55
CA PRO A 208 14.03 -12.25 1.07
C PRO A 208 12.86 -11.97 0.13
N VAL A 209 12.70 -12.82 -0.89
CA VAL A 209 11.53 -12.82 -1.78
C VAL A 209 10.61 -13.99 -1.39
N GLU A 210 9.39 -13.65 -0.98
CA GLU A 210 8.32 -14.57 -0.64
C GLU A 210 7.17 -14.46 -1.65
N TRP A 211 6.22 -15.40 -1.58
CA TRP A 211 5.10 -15.46 -2.49
C TRP A 211 3.82 -15.71 -1.72
N HIS A 212 2.78 -14.94 -2.01
CA HIS A 212 1.46 -15.15 -1.42
C HIS A 212 0.58 -16.06 -2.29
N ASP A 213 -0.64 -16.33 -1.85
CA ASP A 213 -1.52 -17.34 -2.48
C ASP A 213 -1.96 -16.98 -3.91
N GLY A 214 -2.07 -15.69 -4.19
CA GLY A 214 -2.23 -15.15 -5.53
C GLY A 214 -3.61 -14.57 -5.82
N PHE A 215 -3.67 -13.75 -6.87
CA PHE A 215 -4.90 -13.19 -7.40
C PHE A 215 -5.23 -13.84 -8.74
N ARG A 216 -6.40 -14.44 -8.84
CA ARG A 216 -6.93 -15.00 -10.08
C ARG A 216 -8.45 -14.98 -10.10
N ILE A 217 -9.03 -14.50 -11.19
CA ILE A 217 -10.48 -14.55 -11.42
C ILE A 217 -10.77 -15.07 -12.82
N SER A 218 -11.83 -15.86 -12.98
CA SER A 218 -12.32 -16.25 -14.32
C SER A 218 -13.13 -15.11 -14.94
N VAL A 219 -13.16 -15.04 -16.27
CA VAL A 219 -14.03 -14.10 -17.00
C VAL A 219 -15.50 -14.31 -16.63
N GLU A 220 -15.91 -15.56 -16.42
CA GLU A 220 -17.27 -15.88 -15.98
C GLU A 220 -17.60 -15.24 -14.63
N GLU A 221 -16.72 -15.39 -13.63
CA GLU A 221 -16.93 -14.81 -12.30
C GLU A 221 -16.88 -13.28 -12.36
N LEU A 222 -15.97 -12.71 -13.14
CA LEU A 222 -15.89 -11.26 -13.36
C LEU A 222 -17.20 -10.70 -13.95
N ARG A 223 -17.79 -11.39 -14.93
CA ARG A 223 -19.07 -11.02 -15.57
C ARG A 223 -20.26 -11.06 -14.63
N ARG A 224 -20.17 -11.76 -13.49
CA ARG A 224 -21.21 -11.77 -12.44
C ARG A 224 -21.15 -10.54 -11.52
N ARG A 225 -20.22 -9.60 -11.73
CA ARG A 225 -19.94 -8.47 -10.82
C ARG A 225 -19.99 -7.07 -11.47
N PRO A 226 -20.90 -6.76 -12.42
CA PRO A 226 -20.90 -5.45 -13.09
C PRO A 226 -21.17 -4.28 -12.14
N GLY A 227 -21.90 -4.52 -11.04
CA GLY A 227 -22.25 -3.48 -10.06
C GLY A 227 -21.12 -3.03 -9.14
N TYR A 228 -19.93 -3.65 -9.15
CA TYR A 228 -18.86 -3.27 -8.22
C TYR A 228 -18.10 -2.03 -8.66
N ARG A 229 -17.60 -2.01 -9.90
CA ARG A 229 -16.94 -0.83 -10.50
C ARG A 229 -17.62 -0.30 -11.74
N GLY A 230 -18.41 -1.11 -12.46
CA GLY A 230 -18.99 -0.77 -13.76
C GLY A 230 -18.84 -1.91 -14.76
N GLN A 231 -19.77 -2.00 -15.72
CA GLN A 231 -19.76 -3.01 -16.78
C GLN A 231 -18.54 -2.84 -17.69
N GLU A 232 -18.14 -1.60 -17.96
CA GLU A 232 -16.99 -1.25 -18.78
C GLU A 232 -15.67 -1.86 -18.26
N TYR A 233 -15.49 -1.95 -16.94
CA TYR A 233 -14.29 -2.56 -16.35
C TYR A 233 -14.37 -4.08 -16.31
N VAL A 234 -15.57 -4.65 -16.27
CA VAL A 234 -15.78 -6.08 -16.47
C VAL A 234 -15.40 -6.46 -17.91
N ASP A 235 -15.84 -5.68 -18.89
CA ASP A 235 -15.54 -5.92 -20.30
C ASP A 235 -14.05 -5.74 -20.60
N LEU A 236 -13.42 -4.69 -20.06
CA LEU A 236 -11.98 -4.50 -20.16
C LEU A 236 -11.21 -5.67 -19.51
N GLY A 237 -11.56 -6.05 -18.28
CA GLY A 237 -10.92 -7.19 -17.62
C GLY A 237 -11.10 -8.50 -18.38
N ALA A 238 -12.25 -8.71 -19.03
CA ALA A 238 -12.49 -9.86 -19.89
C ALA A 238 -11.64 -9.83 -21.18
N ALA A 239 -11.43 -8.66 -21.76
CA ALA A 239 -10.59 -8.48 -22.94
C ALA A 239 -9.09 -8.68 -22.64
N LEU A 240 -8.65 -8.38 -21.40
CA LEU A 240 -7.27 -8.59 -20.96
C LEU A 240 -6.97 -10.05 -20.55
N ALA A 241 -8.01 -10.84 -20.28
CA ALA A 241 -7.86 -12.20 -19.81
C ALA A 241 -7.24 -13.12 -20.88
N VAL A 242 -6.36 -14.03 -20.44
CA VAL A 242 -5.78 -15.09 -21.28
C VAL A 242 -6.34 -16.42 -20.80
N ASP A 243 -6.76 -17.27 -21.75
CA ASP A 243 -7.44 -18.55 -21.47
C ASP A 243 -8.61 -18.42 -20.48
N GLY A 244 -9.36 -17.32 -20.60
CA GLY A 244 -10.53 -17.03 -19.76
C GLY A 244 -10.20 -16.67 -18.31
N ARG A 245 -8.94 -16.35 -17.98
CA ARG A 245 -8.51 -15.97 -16.63
C ARG A 245 -7.72 -14.66 -16.62
N LEU A 246 -7.95 -13.87 -15.58
CA LEU A 246 -7.25 -12.61 -15.32
C LEU A 246 -6.41 -12.74 -14.05
N ASP A 247 -5.18 -12.22 -14.10
CA ASP A 247 -4.22 -12.16 -13.00
C ASP A 247 -3.52 -10.77 -12.99
N PRO A 248 -2.73 -10.43 -11.96
CA PRO A 248 -2.10 -9.12 -11.85
C PRO A 248 -1.14 -8.80 -12.98
N ARG A 249 -0.37 -9.80 -13.44
CA ARG A 249 0.60 -9.64 -14.52
C ARG A 249 -0.09 -9.16 -15.80
N LEU A 250 -1.23 -9.73 -16.17
CA LEU A 250 -1.97 -9.31 -17.36
C LEU A 250 -2.43 -7.83 -17.29
N ILE A 251 -2.87 -7.36 -16.11
CA ILE A 251 -3.22 -5.95 -15.90
C ILE A 251 -1.99 -5.05 -16.03
N GLY A 252 -0.85 -5.50 -15.51
CA GLY A 252 0.41 -4.76 -15.60
C GLY A 252 1.01 -4.74 -17.02
N ASP A 253 0.93 -5.84 -17.76
CA ASP A 253 1.28 -5.93 -19.19
C ASP A 253 0.45 -4.91 -20.00
N ALA A 254 -0.86 -4.84 -19.73
CA ALA A 254 -1.75 -3.85 -20.34
C ALA A 254 -1.30 -2.41 -20.03
N ALA A 255 -0.92 -2.14 -18.78
CA ALA A 255 -0.46 -0.82 -18.37
C ALA A 255 0.85 -0.41 -19.05
N ARG A 256 1.83 -1.31 -19.13
CA ARG A 256 3.11 -1.06 -19.80
C ARG A 256 2.96 -0.84 -21.30
N SER A 257 1.88 -1.34 -21.91
CA SER A 257 1.61 -1.10 -23.33
C SER A 257 1.25 0.36 -23.65
N GLY A 258 0.84 1.16 -22.65
CA GLY A 258 0.41 2.56 -22.85
C GLY A 258 -0.88 2.73 -23.67
N ARG A 259 -1.58 1.64 -24.00
CA ARG A 259 -2.80 1.66 -24.83
C ARG A 259 -4.10 1.76 -24.05
N HIS A 260 -4.03 1.79 -22.72
CA HIS A 260 -5.18 1.78 -21.83
C HIS A 260 -5.06 2.91 -20.81
N ASP A 261 -6.19 3.47 -20.41
CA ASP A 261 -6.23 4.45 -19.32
C ASP A 261 -5.85 3.80 -17.97
N GLY A 262 -5.02 4.49 -17.20
CA GLY A 262 -4.53 3.97 -15.91
C GLY A 262 -5.62 3.87 -14.84
N GLN A 263 -6.60 4.77 -14.85
CA GLN A 263 -7.75 4.70 -13.94
C GLN A 263 -8.65 3.52 -14.30
N ASP A 264 -8.85 3.23 -15.59
CA ASP A 264 -9.62 2.06 -16.02
C ASP A 264 -8.95 0.77 -15.53
N LEU A 265 -7.64 0.63 -15.75
CA LEU A 265 -6.87 -0.52 -15.26
C LEU A 265 -6.89 -0.63 -13.73
N LYS A 266 -6.92 0.49 -13.01
CA LYS A 266 -7.08 0.50 -11.54
C LYS A 266 -8.45 -0.04 -11.13
N LYS A 267 -9.52 0.27 -11.86
CA LYS A 267 -10.87 -0.27 -11.60
C LYS A 267 -10.94 -1.77 -11.91
N VAL A 268 -10.28 -2.23 -12.97
CA VAL A 268 -10.09 -3.67 -13.25
C VAL A 268 -9.32 -4.35 -12.11
N TRP A 269 -8.24 -3.73 -11.64
CA TRP A 269 -7.49 -4.22 -10.48
C TRP A 269 -8.37 -4.35 -9.24
N HIS A 270 -9.21 -3.36 -8.93
CA HIS A 270 -10.11 -3.45 -7.79
C HIS A 270 -11.05 -4.66 -7.87
N CYS A 271 -11.60 -4.96 -9.06
CA CYS A 271 -12.41 -6.17 -9.25
C CYS A 271 -11.59 -7.44 -8.97
N LEU A 272 -10.38 -7.54 -9.51
CA LEU A 272 -9.49 -8.68 -9.28
C LEU A 272 -9.08 -8.81 -7.80
N ALA A 273 -8.67 -7.72 -7.16
CA ALA A 273 -8.23 -7.71 -5.77
C ALA A 273 -9.36 -8.07 -4.79
N ARG A 274 -10.60 -7.69 -5.12
CA ARG A 274 -11.77 -7.96 -4.28
C ARG A 274 -12.32 -9.38 -4.40
N PHE A 275 -12.30 -9.95 -5.62
CA PHE A 275 -12.99 -11.21 -5.92
C PHE A 275 -12.07 -12.35 -6.39
N GLY A 276 -10.83 -12.02 -6.76
CA GLY A 276 -9.86 -12.99 -7.26
C GLY A 276 -8.89 -13.53 -6.22
N ARG A 277 -9.09 -13.24 -4.93
CA ARG A 277 -8.23 -13.81 -3.88
C ARG A 277 -8.45 -15.32 -3.85
N THR A 278 -7.41 -16.11 -4.09
CA THR A 278 -7.49 -17.55 -3.85
C THR A 278 -7.71 -17.75 -2.36
N ALA A 279 -8.84 -18.35 -1.97
CA ALA A 279 -9.07 -18.68 -0.57
C ALA A 279 -7.91 -19.54 -0.08
N THR A 280 -7.25 -19.11 0.99
CA THR A 280 -6.49 -20.04 1.83
C THR A 280 -7.48 -21.13 2.22
N GLY A 281 -7.20 -22.39 1.86
CA GLY A 281 -8.07 -23.52 2.18
C GLY A 281 -8.35 -23.57 3.67
N GLY A 282 -9.49 -23.02 4.08
CA GLY A 282 -10.15 -23.37 5.32
C GLY A 282 -10.79 -24.72 5.08
N ARG A 283 -10.31 -25.73 5.80
CA ARG A 283 -11.03 -27.00 5.94
C ARG A 283 -12.46 -26.70 6.41
N GLU A 284 -13.39 -27.49 5.85
CA GLU A 284 -14.73 -27.75 6.38
C GLU A 284 -14.74 -27.98 7.90
#